data_AF-A0A2N2E2T6-F1
#
_entry.id   AF-A0A2N2E2T6-F1
#
_cell.length_a   1.000
_cell.length_b   1.000
_cell.length_c   1.000
_cell.angle_alpha   90.00
_cell.angle_beta   90.00
_cell.angle_gamma   90.00
#
_symmetry.space_group_name_H-M   'P 1'
#
loop_
_entity.id
_entity.type
_entity.pdbx_description
1 polymer ?
#
loop_
_entity_poly.entity_id
_entity_poly.type
_entity_poly.pdbx_seq_one_letter_code
_entity_poly.pdbx_strand_id
1 'polypeptide(L)'
;MISENSKYLILFSGGYLAARLFLPSFFLILSEFGALKKNWQGVFIPGMAGLAFPLIIGMVSMPILILGLLEPSEYVFLLAILLISLLGLLDDFLGDTGPKGLKGHFTYSWQQRRLTTGIIKAIGTGMVALGIVFYLKLGVLEWLLLTLAVNTINLLDLRPGRAIKGTGLLLVLALFFSLQNYWLICITSGILIAYARYDLHGLVMLGDTGSNALGMITGLVLLQAPYLIKVLLVIFLSIFHVLAEKYSFSVIIERYTLLRRIDQWGQR
;
A
#
# COMPACT_ATOMS: atom_id res chain seq x y z
N MET A 1 29.81 -7.87 13.57
CA MET A 1 28.48 -8.45 13.29
C MET A 1 27.45 -7.48 13.85
N ILE A 2 26.59 -6.89 13.01
CA ILE A 2 25.55 -5.96 13.48
C ILE A 2 24.46 -6.81 14.16
N SER A 3 24.04 -6.44 15.38
CA SER A 3 22.94 -7.16 16.04
C SER A 3 21.62 -7.00 15.26
N GLU A 4 20.69 -7.97 15.34
CA GLU A 4 19.39 -7.85 14.67
C GLU A 4 18.63 -6.58 15.07
N ASN A 5 18.66 -6.22 16.35
CA ASN A 5 18.05 -4.98 16.85
C ASN A 5 18.67 -3.74 16.19
N SER A 6 20.00 -3.75 15.99
CA SER A 6 20.68 -2.68 15.27
C SER A 6 20.29 -2.64 13.79
N LYS A 7 20.08 -3.78 13.12
CA LYS A 7 19.59 -3.85 11.73
C LYS A 7 18.21 -3.18 11.61
N TYR A 8 17.28 -3.52 12.49
CA TYR A 8 15.92 -2.96 12.48
C TYR A 8 15.91 -1.45 12.75
N LEU A 9 16.73 -0.97 13.70
CA LEU A 9 16.88 0.45 13.96
C LEU A 9 17.49 1.21 12.77
N ILE A 10 18.48 0.63 12.09
CA ILE A 10 19.09 1.19 10.88
C ILE A 10 18.05 1.30 9.76
N LEU A 11 17.25 0.26 9.54
CA LEU A 11 16.19 0.26 8.51
C LEU A 11 15.12 1.30 8.80
N PHE A 12 14.65 1.39 10.04
CA PHE A 12 13.68 2.41 10.45
C PHE A 12 14.25 3.82 10.28
N SER A 13 15.43 4.07 10.83
CA SER A 13 16.08 5.39 10.77
C SER A 13 16.44 5.76 9.34
N GLY A 14 16.93 4.81 8.55
CA GLY A 14 17.24 4.98 7.13
C GLY A 14 15.99 5.31 6.30
N GLY A 15 14.89 4.57 6.50
CA GLY A 15 13.60 4.86 5.87
C GLY A 15 13.09 6.26 6.22
N TYR A 16 13.13 6.63 7.51
CA TYR A 16 12.71 7.95 7.97
C TYR A 16 13.57 9.08 7.40
N LEU A 17 14.90 8.96 7.50
CA LEU A 17 15.83 9.99 7.04
C LEU A 17 15.80 10.15 5.53
N ALA A 18 15.82 9.05 4.76
CA ALA A 18 15.74 9.10 3.32
C ALA A 18 14.41 9.72 2.87
N ALA A 19 13.28 9.35 3.49
CA ALA A 19 11.99 9.99 3.23
C ALA A 19 12.01 11.49 3.58
N ARG A 20 12.55 11.87 4.73
CA ARG A 20 12.59 13.27 5.17
C ARG A 20 13.35 14.16 4.18
N LEU A 21 14.43 13.64 3.59
CA LEU A 21 15.27 14.32 2.61
C LEU A 21 14.68 14.28 1.20
N PHE A 22 14.13 13.15 0.78
CA PHE A 22 13.67 12.91 -0.59
C PHE A 22 12.30 13.53 -0.89
N LEU A 23 11.33 13.39 0.02
CA LEU A 23 9.92 13.75 -0.24
C LEU A 23 9.70 15.22 -0.66
N PRO A 24 10.33 16.24 -0.05
CA PRO A 24 10.10 17.64 -0.46
C PRO A 24 10.42 17.89 -1.94
N SER A 25 11.61 17.45 -2.39
CA SER A 25 12.05 17.60 -3.77
C SER A 25 11.22 16.74 -4.72
N PHE A 26 10.88 15.51 -4.30
CA PHE A 26 10.06 14.62 -5.11
C PHE A 26 8.66 15.20 -5.40
N PHE A 27 8.00 15.78 -4.40
CA PHE A 27 6.68 16.39 -4.60
C PHE A 27 6.73 17.68 -5.43
N LEU A 28 7.83 18.44 -5.33
CA LEU A 28 8.07 19.59 -6.20
C LEU A 28 8.16 19.13 -7.66
N ILE A 29 8.97 18.10 -7.94
CA ILE A 29 9.10 17.51 -9.28
C ILE A 29 7.73 17.04 -9.80
N LEU A 30 6.95 16.29 -9.01
CA LEU A 30 5.61 15.86 -9.43
C LEU A 30 4.71 17.06 -9.79
N SER A 31 4.84 18.16 -9.06
CA SER A 31 4.06 19.37 -9.33
C SER A 31 4.52 20.07 -10.61
N GLU A 32 5.83 20.24 -10.80
CA GLU A 32 6.43 20.90 -11.96
C GLU A 32 6.18 20.15 -13.26
N PHE A 33 6.24 18.81 -13.23
CA PHE A 33 5.99 17.96 -14.40
C PHE A 33 4.50 17.69 -14.64
N GLY A 34 3.60 18.33 -13.88
CA GLY A 34 2.16 18.24 -14.11
C GLY A 34 1.53 16.90 -13.71
N ALA A 35 2.20 16.09 -12.87
CA ALA A 35 1.68 14.84 -12.32
C ALA A 35 0.65 15.11 -11.20
N LEU A 36 -0.35 15.94 -11.50
CA LEU A 36 -1.36 16.45 -10.58
C LEU A 36 -2.69 15.72 -10.77
N LYS A 37 -3.39 15.46 -9.67
CA LYS A 37 -4.77 14.95 -9.65
C LYS A 37 -5.66 15.83 -8.77
N LYS A 38 -6.96 15.88 -9.08
CA LYS A 38 -7.94 16.56 -8.23
C LYS A 38 -8.19 15.72 -6.99
N ASN A 39 -8.00 16.32 -5.82
CA ASN A 39 -8.35 15.71 -4.55
C ASN A 39 -9.88 15.74 -4.30
N TRP A 40 -10.32 15.27 -3.13
CA TRP A 40 -11.74 15.23 -2.74
C TRP A 40 -12.40 16.61 -2.62
N GLN A 41 -11.61 17.69 -2.54
CA GLN A 41 -12.06 19.08 -2.55
C GLN A 41 -11.99 19.72 -3.95
N GLY A 42 -11.57 18.97 -4.97
CA GLY A 42 -11.40 19.47 -6.33
C GLY A 42 -10.11 20.25 -6.57
N VAL A 43 -9.20 20.30 -5.60
CA VAL A 43 -7.91 20.99 -5.69
C VAL A 43 -6.87 20.07 -6.33
N PHE A 44 -6.07 20.61 -7.26
CA PHE A 44 -4.97 19.87 -7.87
C PHE A 44 -3.78 19.77 -6.92
N ILE A 45 -3.35 18.54 -6.65
CA ILE A 45 -2.19 18.20 -5.81
C ILE A 45 -1.41 17.04 -6.47
N PRO A 46 -0.14 16.79 -6.09
CA PRO A 46 0.62 15.64 -6.59
C PRO A 46 -0.17 14.33 -6.46
N GLY A 47 -0.45 13.69 -7.58
CA GLY A 47 -1.45 12.62 -7.68
C GLY A 47 -0.91 11.19 -7.50
N MET A 48 0.41 11.02 -7.50
CA MET A 48 1.13 9.74 -7.48
C MET A 48 2.28 9.77 -6.47
N ALA A 49 2.12 10.52 -5.39
CA ALA A 49 3.17 10.76 -4.40
C ALA A 49 3.61 9.49 -3.68
N GLY A 50 2.78 8.45 -3.67
CA GLY A 50 3.09 7.14 -3.13
C GLY A 50 4.18 6.37 -3.87
N LEU A 51 4.59 6.80 -5.08
CA LEU A 51 5.76 6.24 -5.77
C LEU A 51 7.04 6.39 -4.93
N ALA A 52 7.05 7.31 -3.96
CA ALA A 52 8.13 7.45 -3.01
C ALA A 52 8.39 6.18 -2.18
N PHE A 53 7.37 5.38 -1.84
CA PHE A 53 7.54 4.18 -1.01
C PHE A 53 8.48 3.14 -1.65
N PRO A 54 8.19 2.59 -2.85
CA PRO A 54 9.10 1.64 -3.49
C PRO A 54 10.47 2.25 -3.81
N LEU A 55 10.54 3.54 -4.15
CA LEU A 55 11.82 4.21 -4.41
C LEU A 55 12.69 4.30 -3.15
N ILE A 56 12.13 4.75 -2.03
CA ILE A 56 12.89 4.87 -0.77
C ILE A 56 13.24 3.48 -0.21
N ILE A 57 12.33 2.51 -0.30
CA ILE A 57 12.63 1.13 0.08
C ILE A 57 13.80 0.59 -0.75
N GLY A 58 13.79 0.82 -2.06
CA GLY A 58 14.91 0.50 -2.94
C GLY A 58 16.20 1.18 -2.50
N MET A 59 16.21 2.51 -2.37
CA MET A 59 17.39 3.29 -1.97
C MET A 59 18.02 2.81 -0.66
N VAL A 60 17.21 2.57 0.38
CA VAL A 60 17.68 2.13 1.69
C VAL A 60 18.10 0.66 1.69
N SER A 61 17.47 -0.18 0.87
CA SER A 61 17.81 -1.60 0.75
C SER A 61 19.02 -1.86 -0.16
N MET A 62 19.37 -0.92 -1.06
CA MET A 62 20.47 -1.07 -2.03
C MET A 62 21.83 -1.42 -1.39
N PRO A 63 22.30 -0.74 -0.34
CA PRO A 63 23.55 -1.13 0.33
C PRO A 63 23.50 -2.55 0.90
N ILE A 64 22.35 -2.97 1.44
CA ILE A 64 22.14 -4.32 2.01
C ILE A 64 22.15 -5.38 0.89
N LEU A 65 21.55 -5.04 -0.25
CA LEU A 65 21.52 -5.84 -1.46
C LEU A 65 22.94 -6.04 -2.05
N ILE A 66 23.72 -4.96 -2.19
CA ILE A 66 25.10 -5.01 -2.72
C ILE A 66 26.01 -5.86 -1.83
N LEU A 67 25.82 -5.77 -0.51
CA LEU A 67 26.59 -6.55 0.46
C LEU A 67 26.13 -8.01 0.57
N GLY A 68 25.09 -8.43 -0.17
CA GLY A 68 24.56 -9.79 -0.14
C GLY A 68 23.95 -10.18 1.21
N LEU A 69 23.46 -9.21 1.98
CA LEU A 69 22.95 -9.41 3.35
C LEU A 69 21.44 -9.66 3.42
N LEU A 70 20.79 -9.76 2.26
CA LEU A 70 19.37 -10.08 2.15
C LEU A 70 19.17 -11.58 2.04
N GLU A 71 18.13 -12.09 2.69
CA GLU A 71 17.65 -13.45 2.48
C GLU A 71 17.03 -13.59 1.08
N PRO A 72 17.08 -14.76 0.43
CA PRO A 72 16.50 -14.96 -0.91
C PRO A 72 15.04 -14.50 -1.04
N SER A 73 14.24 -14.67 0.01
CA SER A 73 12.84 -14.23 0.05
C SER A 73 12.70 -12.70 0.06
N GLU A 74 13.65 -11.96 0.62
CA GLU A 74 13.62 -10.50 0.67
C GLU A 74 13.78 -9.90 -0.73
N TYR A 75 14.57 -10.51 -1.62
CA TYR A 75 14.65 -10.12 -3.04
C TYR A 75 13.31 -10.30 -3.76
N VAL A 76 12.63 -11.42 -3.51
CA VAL A 76 11.31 -11.70 -4.09
C VAL A 76 10.28 -10.68 -3.59
N PHE A 77 10.37 -10.27 -2.32
CA PHE A 77 9.48 -9.26 -1.75
C PHE A 77 9.73 -7.88 -2.34
N LEU A 78 10.99 -7.46 -2.49
CA LEU A 78 11.34 -6.20 -3.16
C LEU A 78 10.84 -6.18 -4.61
N LEU A 79 11.02 -7.29 -5.34
CA LEU A 79 10.51 -7.41 -6.70
C LEU A 79 8.98 -7.35 -6.75
N ALA A 80 8.28 -8.02 -5.83
CA ALA A 80 6.83 -7.97 -5.77
C ALA A 80 6.31 -6.57 -5.47
N ILE A 81 6.92 -5.86 -4.51
CA ILE A 81 6.58 -4.46 -4.19
C ILE A 81 6.80 -3.59 -5.43
N LEU A 82 7.92 -3.74 -6.13
CA LEU A 82 8.20 -3.00 -7.36
C LEU A 82 7.16 -3.27 -8.45
N LEU A 83 6.88 -4.54 -8.76
CA LEU A 83 5.92 -4.92 -9.81
C LEU A 83 4.51 -4.40 -9.52
N ILE A 84 4.06 -4.52 -8.27
CA ILE A 84 2.76 -4.00 -7.84
C ILE A 84 2.71 -2.48 -7.89
N SER A 85 3.80 -1.81 -7.51
CA SER A 85 3.92 -0.35 -7.62
C SER A 85 3.85 0.11 -9.07
N LEU A 86 4.50 -0.61 -10.00
CA LEU A 86 4.44 -0.34 -11.43
C LEU A 86 3.04 -0.56 -12.02
N LEU A 87 2.33 -1.60 -11.58
CA LEU A 87 0.93 -1.81 -11.96
C LEU A 87 0.03 -0.66 -11.46
N GLY A 88 0.24 -0.20 -10.23
CA GLY A 88 -0.45 0.97 -9.71
C GLY A 88 -0.07 2.27 -10.43
N LEU A 89 1.20 2.41 -10.82
CA LEU A 89 1.67 3.56 -11.60
C LEU A 89 1.03 3.59 -13.00
N LEU A 90 0.87 2.42 -13.62
CA LEU A 90 0.17 2.28 -14.89
C LEU A 90 -1.29 2.72 -14.75
N ASP A 91 -1.98 2.33 -13.68
CA ASP A 91 -3.34 2.81 -13.40
C ASP A 91 -3.36 4.31 -13.09
N ASP A 92 -2.33 4.83 -12.41
CA ASP A 92 -2.25 6.26 -12.14
C ASP A 92 -2.12 7.12 -13.40
N PHE A 93 -1.44 6.61 -14.44
CA PHE A 93 -1.27 7.28 -15.75
C PHE A 93 -2.38 7.01 -16.75
N LEU A 94 -2.86 5.77 -16.83
CA LEU A 94 -3.81 5.31 -17.85
C LEU A 94 -5.25 5.19 -17.33
N GLY A 95 -5.46 5.40 -16.03
CA GLY A 95 -6.74 5.29 -15.35
C GLY A 95 -7.75 6.26 -15.94
N ASP A 96 -8.69 5.70 -16.70
CA ASP A 96 -9.74 6.46 -17.36
C ASP A 96 -10.78 6.94 -16.34
N THR A 97 -11.54 8.01 -16.64
CA THR A 97 -12.67 8.49 -15.79
C THR A 97 -13.87 7.53 -15.79
N GLY A 98 -13.65 6.25 -16.09
CA GLY A 98 -14.64 5.20 -16.23
C GLY A 98 -15.30 4.75 -14.92
N PRO A 99 -16.19 3.75 -15.00
CA PRO A 99 -16.97 3.30 -13.86
C PRO A 99 -16.09 2.76 -12.73
N LYS A 100 -16.35 3.22 -11.50
CA LYS A 100 -15.61 2.82 -10.30
C LYS A 100 -16.08 1.48 -9.73
N GLY A 101 -15.16 0.74 -9.11
CA GLY A 101 -15.43 -0.52 -8.40
C GLY A 101 -15.35 -1.77 -9.29
N LEU A 102 -15.08 -2.94 -8.68
CA LEU A 102 -14.85 -4.20 -9.40
C LEU A 102 -16.04 -4.56 -10.30
N LYS A 103 -17.26 -4.59 -9.75
CA LYS A 103 -18.47 -4.83 -10.55
C LYS A 103 -18.65 -3.81 -11.68
N GLY A 104 -18.31 -2.54 -11.47
CA GLY A 104 -18.39 -1.50 -12.49
C GLY A 104 -17.42 -1.74 -13.65
N HIS A 105 -16.17 -2.06 -13.33
CA HIS A 105 -15.14 -2.40 -14.33
C HIS A 105 -15.47 -3.68 -15.09
N PHE A 106 -15.93 -4.74 -14.42
CA PHE A 106 -16.34 -5.99 -15.07
C PHE A 106 -17.57 -5.79 -15.97
N THR A 107 -18.59 -5.08 -15.49
CA THR A 107 -19.81 -4.80 -16.27
C THR A 107 -19.48 -3.94 -17.50
N TYR A 108 -18.67 -2.90 -17.33
CA TYR A 108 -18.23 -2.04 -18.42
C TYR A 108 -17.34 -2.78 -19.43
N SER A 109 -16.40 -3.58 -18.95
CA SER A 109 -15.53 -4.38 -19.81
C SER A 109 -16.33 -5.39 -20.64
N TRP A 110 -17.31 -6.06 -20.03
CA TRP A 110 -18.20 -6.99 -20.70
C TRP A 110 -19.10 -6.30 -21.75
N GLN A 111 -19.65 -5.13 -21.41
CA GLN A 111 -20.53 -4.36 -22.29
C GLN A 111 -19.79 -3.69 -23.46
N GLN A 112 -18.57 -3.19 -23.22
CA GLN A 112 -17.79 -2.45 -24.22
C GLN A 112 -16.71 -3.29 -24.91
N ARG A 113 -16.52 -4.56 -24.50
CA ARG A 113 -15.42 -5.45 -24.91
C ARG A 113 -14.02 -4.83 -24.75
N ARG A 114 -13.85 -3.94 -23.76
CA ARG A 114 -12.58 -3.24 -23.49
C ARG A 114 -12.01 -3.70 -22.16
N LEU A 115 -10.72 -4.03 -22.12
CA LEU A 115 -10.01 -4.23 -20.85
C LEU A 115 -9.89 -2.88 -20.15
N THR A 116 -10.35 -2.82 -18.90
CA THR A 116 -10.13 -1.64 -18.04
C THR A 116 -8.80 -1.80 -17.31
N THR A 117 -8.17 -0.67 -16.97
CA THR A 117 -6.95 -0.67 -16.14
C THR A 117 -7.18 -1.39 -14.81
N GLY A 118 -8.38 -1.29 -14.24
CA GLY A 118 -8.80 -2.05 -13.06
C GLY A 118 -8.74 -3.58 -13.21
N ILE A 119 -9.11 -4.14 -14.37
CA ILE A 119 -9.00 -5.59 -14.62
C ILE A 119 -7.53 -5.99 -14.78
N ILE A 120 -6.74 -5.20 -15.52
CA ILE A 120 -5.30 -5.43 -15.69
C ILE A 120 -4.61 -5.42 -14.33
N LYS A 121 -4.95 -4.45 -13.46
CA LYS A 121 -4.45 -4.33 -12.10
C LYS A 121 -4.83 -5.54 -11.25
N ALA A 122 -6.08 -5.99 -11.29
CA ALA A 122 -6.53 -7.14 -10.53
C ALA A 122 -5.82 -8.45 -10.95
N ILE A 123 -5.71 -8.70 -12.26
CA ILE A 123 -5.02 -9.88 -12.80
C ILE A 123 -3.52 -9.81 -12.47
N GLY A 124 -2.87 -8.67 -12.72
CA GLY A 124 -1.46 -8.47 -12.44
C GLY A 124 -1.14 -8.64 -10.95
N THR A 125 -1.97 -8.08 -10.07
CA THR A 125 -1.85 -8.28 -8.61
C THR A 125 -2.00 -9.75 -8.24
N GLY A 126 -3.00 -10.43 -8.80
CA GLY A 126 -3.21 -11.86 -8.61
C GLY A 126 -2.01 -12.70 -9.05
N MET A 127 -1.40 -12.38 -10.19
CA MET A 127 -0.23 -13.07 -10.72
C MET A 127 1.02 -12.88 -9.86
N VAL A 128 1.30 -11.64 -9.43
CA VAL A 128 2.43 -11.37 -8.53
C VAL A 128 2.24 -12.09 -7.19
N ALA A 129 1.03 -12.05 -6.63
CA ALA A 129 0.70 -12.78 -5.41
C ALA A 129 0.84 -14.31 -5.57
N LEU A 130 0.41 -14.87 -6.72
CA LEU A 130 0.63 -16.29 -7.02
C LEU A 130 2.12 -16.63 -7.07
N GLY A 131 2.93 -15.78 -7.70
CA GLY A 131 4.38 -15.96 -7.74
C GLY A 131 5.01 -16.06 -6.34
N ILE A 132 4.61 -15.17 -5.42
CA ILE A 132 5.04 -15.22 -4.02
C ILE A 132 4.60 -16.53 -3.35
N VAL A 133 3.33 -16.91 -3.51
CA VAL A 133 2.75 -18.11 -2.90
C VAL A 133 3.45 -19.38 -3.39
N PHE A 134 3.74 -19.48 -4.69
CA PHE A 134 4.51 -20.60 -5.23
C PHE A 134 5.94 -20.63 -4.71
N TYR A 135 6.63 -19.49 -4.71
CA TYR A 135 8.01 -19.39 -4.24
C TYR A 135 8.14 -19.81 -2.77
N LEU A 136 7.21 -19.36 -1.92
CA LEU A 136 7.18 -19.68 -0.49
C LEU A 136 6.50 -21.02 -0.16
N LYS A 137 5.99 -21.76 -1.17
CA LYS A 137 5.23 -23.02 -1.00
C LYS A 137 4.00 -22.87 -0.09
N LEU A 138 3.28 -21.76 -0.25
CA LEU A 138 2.07 -21.42 0.51
C LEU A 138 0.80 -21.85 -0.26
N GLY A 139 -0.38 -21.55 0.29
CA GLY A 139 -1.67 -21.93 -0.28
C GLY A 139 -2.56 -20.77 -0.73
N VAL A 140 -3.80 -21.12 -1.06
CA VAL A 140 -4.84 -20.17 -1.51
C VAL A 140 -5.16 -19.12 -0.45
N LEU A 141 -5.05 -19.47 0.84
CA LEU A 141 -5.30 -18.53 1.93
C LEU A 141 -4.35 -17.33 1.87
N GLU A 142 -3.05 -17.59 1.66
CA GLU A 142 -2.03 -16.56 1.56
C GLU A 142 -2.16 -15.75 0.27
N TRP A 143 -2.57 -16.40 -0.83
CA TRP A 143 -2.89 -15.70 -2.07
C TRP A 143 -4.05 -14.71 -1.89
N LEU A 144 -5.13 -15.13 -1.22
CA LEU A 144 -6.25 -14.27 -0.85
C LEU A 144 -5.80 -13.15 0.07
N LEU A 145 -4.98 -13.44 1.08
CA LEU A 145 -4.48 -12.42 2.01
C LEU A 145 -3.69 -11.33 1.30
N LEU A 146 -2.76 -11.69 0.40
CA LEU A 146 -1.97 -10.72 -0.37
C LEU A 146 -2.85 -9.86 -1.27
N THR A 147 -3.73 -10.48 -2.06
CA THR A 147 -4.59 -9.76 -3.01
C THR A 147 -5.62 -8.87 -2.30
N LEU A 148 -6.22 -9.35 -1.20
CA LEU A 148 -7.15 -8.57 -0.39
C LEU A 148 -6.43 -7.43 0.35
N ALA A 149 -5.20 -7.61 0.83
CA ALA A 149 -4.44 -6.54 1.48
C ALA A 149 -4.14 -5.39 0.51
N VAL A 150 -3.65 -5.72 -0.70
CA VAL A 150 -3.44 -4.76 -1.81
C VAL A 150 -4.71 -3.97 -2.08
N ASN A 151 -5.82 -4.66 -2.34
CA ASN A 151 -7.05 -3.97 -2.68
C ASN A 151 -7.69 -3.23 -1.49
N THR A 152 -7.48 -3.67 -0.25
CA THR A 152 -7.98 -2.99 0.95
C THR A 152 -7.32 -1.62 1.12
N ILE A 153 -5.99 -1.54 1.03
CA ILE A 153 -5.31 -0.25 1.16
C ILE A 153 -5.71 0.69 0.01
N ASN A 154 -5.88 0.14 -1.19
CA ASN A 154 -6.44 0.90 -2.32
C ASN A 154 -7.86 1.43 -2.06
N LEU A 155 -8.74 0.63 -1.46
CA LEU A 155 -10.10 1.07 -1.08
C LEU A 155 -10.10 2.16 0.00
N LEU A 156 -9.06 2.21 0.83
CA LEU A 156 -8.90 3.24 1.85
C LEU A 156 -8.36 4.56 1.28
N ASP A 157 -7.71 4.56 0.11
CA ASP A 157 -7.11 5.76 -0.52
C ASP A 157 -8.16 6.67 -1.20
N LEU A 158 -9.14 7.12 -0.42
CA LEU A 158 -10.22 8.00 -0.87
C LEU A 158 -10.17 9.39 -0.20
N ARG A 159 -9.50 9.48 0.95
CA ARG A 159 -9.35 10.72 1.74
C ARG A 159 -8.01 10.72 2.47
N PRO A 160 -7.46 11.90 2.80
CA PRO A 160 -6.25 12.08 3.58
C PRO A 160 -6.17 11.17 4.80
N GLY A 161 -5.04 10.52 4.98
CA GLY A 161 -4.73 9.76 6.18
C GLY A 161 -5.28 8.34 6.19
N ARG A 162 -6.32 8.01 5.42
CA ARG A 162 -7.01 6.72 5.56
C ARG A 162 -6.12 5.54 5.18
N ALA A 163 -5.48 5.59 4.02
CA ALA A 163 -4.60 4.54 3.54
C ALA A 163 -3.37 4.34 4.44
N ILE A 164 -2.73 5.43 4.90
CA ILE A 164 -1.57 5.35 5.79
C ILE A 164 -1.95 4.87 7.21
N LYS A 165 -3.13 5.23 7.73
CA LYS A 165 -3.65 4.74 9.01
C LYS A 165 -4.00 3.25 8.92
N GLY A 166 -4.64 2.84 7.82
CA GLY A 166 -4.93 1.43 7.55
C GLY A 166 -3.66 0.61 7.47
N THR A 167 -2.66 1.10 6.74
CA THR A 167 -1.33 0.49 6.66
C THR A 167 -0.70 0.39 8.05
N GLY A 168 -0.67 1.49 8.81
CA GLY A 168 -0.12 1.51 10.17
C GLY A 168 -0.81 0.50 11.11
N LEU A 169 -2.14 0.38 11.03
CA LEU A 169 -2.90 -0.61 11.81
C LEU A 169 -2.49 -2.05 11.43
N LEU A 170 -2.40 -2.37 10.15
CA LEU A 170 -2.00 -3.71 9.70
C LEU A 170 -0.55 -4.04 10.09
N LEU A 171 0.37 -3.05 10.04
CA LEU A 171 1.75 -3.23 10.52
C LEU A 171 1.79 -3.48 12.03
N VAL A 172 1.00 -2.75 12.83
CA VAL A 172 0.90 -2.96 14.27
C VAL A 172 0.31 -4.35 14.57
N LEU A 173 -0.75 -4.76 13.89
CA LEU A 173 -1.29 -6.12 14.02
C LEU A 173 -0.23 -7.17 13.68
N ALA A 174 0.56 -6.95 12.62
CA ALA A 174 1.63 -7.85 12.26
C ALA A 174 2.71 -7.93 13.34
N LEU A 175 3.06 -6.84 14.04
CA LEU A 175 3.98 -6.87 15.18
C LEU A 175 3.48 -7.75 16.34
N PHE A 176 2.16 -7.79 16.58
CA PHE A 176 1.58 -8.63 17.61
C PHE A 176 1.60 -10.13 17.27
N PHE A 177 1.59 -10.47 15.98
CA PHE A 177 1.41 -11.86 15.52
C PHE A 177 2.63 -12.43 14.78
N SER A 178 3.62 -11.62 14.42
CA SER A 178 4.85 -12.03 13.72
C SER A 178 6.07 -11.82 14.61
N LEU A 179 6.95 -12.82 14.67
CA LEU A 179 8.11 -12.82 15.57
C LEU A 179 9.47 -13.00 14.88
N GLN A 180 9.52 -13.15 13.55
CA GLN A 180 10.73 -13.64 12.89
C GLN A 180 11.48 -12.58 12.09
N ASN A 181 10.80 -11.74 11.31
CA ASN A 181 11.48 -10.73 10.52
C ASN A 181 10.69 -9.42 10.39
N TYR A 182 11.26 -8.34 10.92
CA TYR A 182 10.63 -7.02 11.02
C TYR A 182 11.14 -6.01 9.98
N TRP A 183 12.00 -6.40 9.04
CA TRP A 183 12.68 -5.46 8.16
C TRP A 183 11.72 -4.54 7.38
N LEU A 184 10.67 -5.12 6.77
CA LEU A 184 9.62 -4.40 6.05
C LEU A 184 8.80 -3.49 6.97
N ILE A 185 8.53 -3.93 8.20
CA ILE A 185 7.81 -3.12 9.18
C ILE A 185 8.65 -1.89 9.50
N CYS A 186 9.91 -2.09 9.90
CA CYS A 186 10.80 -1.02 10.32
C CYS A 186 11.00 0.04 9.23
N ILE A 187 11.41 -0.38 8.02
CA ILE A 187 11.65 0.54 6.91
C ILE A 187 10.37 1.30 6.52
N THR A 188 9.24 0.60 6.42
CA THR A 188 7.96 1.19 6.01
C THR A 188 7.43 2.13 7.09
N SER A 189 7.53 1.78 8.37
CA SER A 189 7.15 2.68 9.48
C SER A 189 7.97 3.97 9.48
N GLY A 190 9.28 3.89 9.22
CA GLY A 190 10.12 5.08 9.08
C GLY A 190 9.64 6.01 7.97
N ILE A 191 9.35 5.45 6.78
CA ILE A 191 8.82 6.21 5.64
C ILE A 191 7.43 6.78 5.96
N LEU A 192 6.52 5.97 6.52
CA LEU A 192 5.16 6.38 6.87
C LEU A 192 5.16 7.58 7.82
N ILE A 193 6.02 7.59 8.84
CA ILE A 193 6.08 8.71 9.80
C ILE A 193 6.54 10.00 9.10
N ALA A 194 7.52 9.93 8.21
CA ALA A 194 7.97 11.09 7.44
C ALA A 194 6.93 11.56 6.40
N TYR A 195 6.21 10.61 5.79
CA TYR A 195 5.18 10.86 4.78
C TYR A 195 3.88 11.38 5.38
N ALA A 196 3.54 10.98 6.60
CA ALA A 196 2.26 11.24 7.26
C ALA A 196 1.87 12.71 7.26
N ARG A 197 2.83 13.62 7.48
CA ARG A 197 2.56 15.06 7.49
C ARG A 197 2.03 15.58 6.15
N TYR A 198 2.37 14.96 5.03
CA TYR A 198 1.93 15.43 3.71
C TYR A 198 0.56 14.85 3.37
N ASP A 199 0.38 13.55 3.63
CA ASP A 199 -0.86 12.84 3.37
C ASP A 199 -2.00 13.29 4.30
N LEU A 200 -1.74 13.42 5.62
CA LEU A 200 -2.76 13.82 6.60
C LEU A 200 -3.32 15.22 6.34
N HIS A 201 -2.47 16.17 5.91
CA HIS A 201 -2.90 17.51 5.54
C HIS A 201 -3.45 17.59 4.11
N GLY A 202 -3.49 16.47 3.38
CA GLY A 202 -4.00 16.40 2.01
C GLY A 202 -3.19 17.21 1.01
N LEU A 203 -1.88 17.35 1.25
CA LEU A 203 -0.95 18.05 0.36
C LEU A 203 -0.55 17.19 -0.84
N VAL A 204 -0.75 15.88 -0.74
CA VAL A 204 -0.45 14.89 -1.78
C VAL A 204 -1.51 13.80 -1.78
N MET A 205 -1.65 13.08 -2.90
CA MET A 205 -2.40 11.83 -2.99
C MET A 205 -1.42 10.67 -3.04
N LEU A 206 -1.71 9.61 -2.27
CA LEU A 206 -0.94 8.39 -2.29
C LEU A 206 -0.96 7.76 -3.69
N GLY A 207 -2.14 7.66 -4.29
CA GLY A 207 -2.34 7.12 -5.64
C GLY A 207 -2.28 5.60 -5.66
N ASP A 208 -2.68 5.02 -6.79
CA ASP A 208 -2.72 3.56 -6.98
C ASP A 208 -1.33 2.93 -6.85
N THR A 209 -0.28 3.63 -7.28
CA THR A 209 1.10 3.18 -7.12
C THR A 209 1.48 3.00 -5.64
N GLY A 210 1.11 3.93 -4.77
CA GLY A 210 1.44 3.88 -3.35
C GLY A 210 0.54 2.97 -2.54
N SER A 211 -0.76 3.03 -2.81
CA SER A 211 -1.75 2.24 -2.09
C SER A 211 -1.53 0.74 -2.35
N ASN A 212 -1.23 0.36 -3.59
CA ASN A 212 -0.91 -1.01 -3.92
C ASN A 212 0.44 -1.45 -3.33
N ALA A 213 1.46 -0.58 -3.32
CA ALA A 213 2.75 -0.86 -2.70
C ALA A 213 2.60 -1.15 -1.19
N LEU A 214 1.90 -0.28 -0.46
CA LEU A 214 1.63 -0.44 0.97
C LEU A 214 0.77 -1.66 1.27
N GLY A 215 -0.22 -1.95 0.43
CA GLY A 215 -1.03 -3.14 0.56
C GLY A 215 -0.25 -4.44 0.31
N MET A 216 0.69 -4.46 -0.63
CA MET A 216 1.60 -5.60 -0.83
C MET A 216 2.54 -5.75 0.36
N ILE A 217 3.13 -4.66 0.87
CA ILE A 217 3.98 -4.68 2.07
C ILE A 217 3.22 -5.27 3.26
N THR A 218 2.02 -4.77 3.55
CA THR A 218 1.22 -5.26 4.69
C THR A 218 0.81 -6.71 4.51
N GLY A 219 0.42 -7.12 3.30
CA GLY A 219 0.15 -8.53 2.98
C GLY A 219 1.36 -9.43 3.22
N LEU A 220 2.54 -9.05 2.73
CA LEU A 220 3.79 -9.79 2.89
C LEU A 220 4.18 -9.96 4.36
N VAL A 221 4.07 -8.91 5.17
CA VAL A 221 4.38 -8.99 6.60
C VAL A 221 3.36 -9.90 7.31
N LEU A 222 2.08 -9.83 6.95
CA LEU A 222 1.02 -10.66 7.56
C LEU A 222 1.09 -12.14 7.14
N LEU A 223 1.87 -12.52 6.11
CA LEU A 223 2.11 -13.94 5.79
C LEU A 223 2.74 -14.71 6.95
N GLN A 224 3.50 -14.02 7.79
CA GLN A 224 4.18 -14.57 8.97
C GLN A 224 3.23 -14.82 10.15
N ALA A 225 1.98 -14.35 10.09
CA ALA A 225 1.02 -14.54 11.16
C ALA A 225 0.59 -16.04 11.30
N PRO A 226 0.16 -16.47 12.49
CA PRO A 226 -0.38 -17.81 12.70
C PRO A 226 -1.54 -18.10 11.77
N TYR A 227 -1.73 -19.37 11.39
CA TYR A 227 -2.76 -19.79 10.45
C TYR A 227 -4.16 -19.26 10.81
N LEU A 228 -4.55 -19.37 12.08
CA LEU A 228 -5.85 -18.87 12.56
C LEU A 228 -6.01 -17.35 12.33
N ILE A 229 -4.94 -16.57 12.57
CA ILE A 229 -4.97 -15.12 12.35
C ILE A 229 -5.10 -14.81 10.86
N LYS A 230 -4.42 -15.54 9.98
CA LYS A 230 -4.56 -15.39 8.52
C LYS A 230 -6.00 -15.68 8.06
N VAL A 231 -6.63 -16.74 8.58
CA VAL A 231 -8.04 -17.04 8.30
C VAL A 231 -8.96 -15.91 8.74
N LEU A 232 -8.81 -15.42 9.97
CA LEU A 232 -9.62 -14.33 10.50
C LEU A 232 -9.43 -13.03 9.70
N LEU A 233 -8.20 -12.72 9.30
CA LEU A 233 -7.89 -11.58 8.44
C LEU A 233 -8.54 -11.71 7.07
N VAL A 234 -8.44 -12.86 6.40
CA VAL A 234 -9.08 -13.06 5.09
C VAL A 234 -10.60 -12.93 5.18
N ILE A 235 -11.23 -13.48 6.22
CA ILE A 235 -12.67 -13.30 6.47
C ILE A 235 -13.01 -11.83 6.68
N PHE A 236 -12.28 -11.14 7.57
CA PHE A 236 -12.50 -9.72 7.86
C PHE A 236 -12.34 -8.85 6.63
N LEU A 237 -11.24 -9.01 5.89
CA LEU A 237 -10.97 -8.25 4.67
C LEU A 237 -12.01 -8.55 3.59
N SER A 238 -12.45 -9.80 3.44
CA SER A 238 -13.51 -10.15 2.49
C SER A 238 -14.84 -9.48 2.83
N ILE A 239 -15.23 -9.47 4.11
CA ILE A 239 -16.43 -8.75 4.58
C ILE A 239 -16.27 -7.25 4.32
N PHE A 240 -15.10 -6.69 4.61
CA PHE A 240 -14.79 -5.28 4.34
C PHE A 240 -14.99 -4.93 2.87
N HIS A 241 -14.56 -5.79 1.94
CA HIS A 241 -14.77 -5.60 0.50
C HIS A 241 -16.25 -5.60 0.12
N VAL A 242 -17.02 -6.58 0.61
CA VAL A 242 -18.47 -6.65 0.33
C VAL A 242 -19.19 -5.41 0.85
N LEU A 243 -18.78 -4.88 2.00
CA LEU A 243 -19.32 -3.64 2.54
C LEU A 243 -18.91 -2.42 1.72
N ALA A 244 -17.66 -2.37 1.24
CA ALA A 244 -17.14 -1.29 0.41
C ALA A 244 -17.89 -1.14 -0.92
N GLU A 245 -18.35 -2.26 -1.49
CA GLU A 245 -19.14 -2.26 -2.73
C GLU A 245 -20.57 -1.75 -2.52
N LYS A 246 -21.16 -2.05 -1.36
CA LYS A 246 -22.57 -1.73 -1.07
C LYS A 246 -22.75 -0.35 -0.44
N TYR A 247 -21.75 0.13 0.30
CA TYR A 247 -21.85 1.32 1.13
C TYR A 247 -20.65 2.24 0.95
N SER A 248 -20.90 3.54 0.95
CA SER A 248 -19.82 4.54 1.04
C SER A 248 -19.31 4.61 2.47
N PHE A 249 -18.09 4.13 2.71
CA PHE A 249 -17.45 4.23 4.03
C PHE A 249 -17.35 5.67 4.52
N SER A 250 -17.19 6.65 3.62
CA SER A 250 -17.20 8.07 3.98
C SER A 250 -18.50 8.48 4.68
N VAL A 251 -19.65 8.01 4.18
CA VAL A 251 -20.96 8.30 4.78
C VAL A 251 -21.10 7.62 6.14
N ILE A 252 -20.64 6.37 6.26
CA ILE A 252 -20.64 5.63 7.54
C ILE A 252 -19.76 6.35 8.58
N ILE A 253 -18.54 6.74 8.19
CA ILE A 253 -17.59 7.43 9.06
C ILE A 253 -18.14 8.77 9.54
N GLU A 254 -18.79 9.54 8.66
CA GLU A 254 -19.39 10.84 9.02
C GLU A 254 -20.56 10.71 10.00
N ARG A 255 -21.29 9.58 9.94
CA ARG A 255 -22.44 9.29 10.81
C ARG A 255 -22.05 8.99 12.26
N TYR A 256 -20.91 8.31 12.48
CA TYR A 256 -20.49 7.88 13.82
C TYR A 256 -19.37 8.77 14.37
N THR A 257 -19.62 9.42 15.51
CA THR A 257 -18.70 10.41 16.11
C THR A 257 -17.30 9.88 16.38
N LEU A 258 -17.18 8.64 16.86
CA LEU A 258 -15.90 8.00 17.13
C LEU A 258 -15.11 7.73 15.84
N LEU A 259 -15.76 7.19 14.81
CA LEU A 259 -15.13 6.95 13.51
C LEU A 259 -14.69 8.27 12.86
N ARG A 260 -15.53 9.32 12.94
CA ARG A 260 -15.20 10.65 12.45
C ARG A 260 -13.98 11.26 13.15
N ARG A 261 -13.87 11.09 14.47
CA ARG A 261 -12.71 11.55 15.24
C ARG A 261 -11.43 10.84 14.82
N ILE A 262 -11.49 9.52 14.64
CA ILE A 262 -10.34 8.72 14.16
C ILE A 262 -9.94 9.13 12.75
N ASP A 263 -10.92 9.34 11.86
CA ASP A 263 -10.70 9.78 10.48
C ASP A 263 -9.99 11.15 10.44
N GLN A 264 -10.47 12.11 11.24
CA GLN A 264 -9.94 13.48 11.30
C GLN A 264 -8.64 13.61 12.11
N TRP A 265 -8.25 12.59 12.87
CA TRP A 265 -7.05 12.66 13.70
C TRP A 265 -5.79 12.90 12.86
N GLY A 266 -5.00 13.92 13.22
CA GLY A 266 -3.77 14.30 12.52
C GLY A 266 -3.96 15.13 11.26
N GLN A 267 -5.20 15.45 10.84
CA GLN A 267 -5.48 16.28 9.65
C GLN A 267 -5.48 17.79 9.94
N ARG A 268 -5.05 18.22 11.14
CA ARG A 268 -5.04 19.62 11.60
C ARG A 268 -3.72 19.95 12.28
#